data_AF-A0A7D9LAE6-F1
#
_entry.id   AF-A0A7D9LAE6-F1
#
_cell.length_a   1.000
_cell.length_b   1.000
_cell.length_c   1.000
_cell.angle_alpha   90.00
_cell.angle_beta   90.00
_cell.angle_gamma   90.00
#
_symmetry.space_group_name_H-M   'P 1'
#
loop_
_entity.id
_entity.type
_entity.pdbx_description
1 polymer ?
#
loop_
_entity_poly.entity_id
_entity_poly.type
_entity_poly.pdbx_seq_one_letter_code
_entity_poly.pdbx_strand_id
1 'polypeptide(L)'
;MSDVPPLCPMHTYLQWKLAVESPSFTYAARSTSKDILFAVDIPFPLLRAWYNLVVLKKPFQTSCTCDPKKIGINLPSNSPQFTYIELFEFAIPGSSFGLTSDQAMRSEINNSLRLMAAKVYAEYGKSRGRKRQQLDLKTKKFHIMDGQTISITKLKQDKAFVCDELAKWKESNINLEVEIKKLYHEMEMAIQEKNEVIENLQSKNEELLKYIDLLEKSEKMQHQGKDI
;
A
#
# COMPACT_ATOMS: atom_id res chain seq x y z
N MET A 1 21.54 0.38 -9.34
CA MET A 1 21.45 -0.13 -7.95
C MET A 1 19.96 -0.21 -7.64
N SER A 2 19.42 -1.41 -7.53
CA SER A 2 17.98 -1.64 -7.46
C SER A 2 17.53 -1.49 -6.01
N ASP A 3 16.91 -0.37 -5.68
CA ASP A 3 16.23 -0.16 -4.39
C ASP A 3 14.96 -1.02 -4.34
N VAL A 4 15.15 -2.31 -4.08
CA VAL A 4 14.05 -3.17 -3.67
C VAL A 4 13.85 -2.92 -2.17
N PRO A 5 12.70 -2.36 -1.72
CA PRO A 5 12.46 -2.16 -0.31
C PRO A 5 12.54 -3.51 0.42
N PRO A 6 12.97 -3.52 1.70
CA PRO A 6 13.08 -4.76 2.46
C PRO A 6 11.73 -5.47 2.47
N LEU A 7 11.71 -6.66 1.87
CA LEU A 7 10.53 -7.52 1.73
C LEU A 7 9.82 -7.63 3.09
N CYS A 8 8.53 -7.31 3.07
CA CYS A 8 7.64 -7.35 4.21
C CYS A 8 7.79 -8.70 4.96
N PRO A 9 7.80 -8.73 6.31
CA PRO A 9 7.92 -9.97 7.10
C PRO A 9 6.90 -11.06 6.71
N MET A 10 5.82 -10.67 6.04
CA MET A 10 4.77 -11.52 5.47
C MET A 10 5.28 -12.55 4.44
N HIS A 11 6.35 -12.28 3.70
CA HIS A 11 6.78 -13.15 2.59
C HIS A 11 7.20 -14.56 3.01
N THR A 12 7.70 -14.73 4.24
CA THR A 12 8.05 -16.05 4.79
C THR A 12 6.82 -16.90 5.09
N TYR A 13 5.67 -16.27 5.38
CA TYR A 13 4.40 -16.98 5.65
C TYR A 13 3.67 -17.38 4.37
N LEU A 14 3.93 -16.67 3.26
CA LEU A 14 3.39 -16.96 1.93
C LEU A 14 4.00 -18.21 1.27
N GLN A 15 5.04 -18.82 1.87
CA GLN A 15 5.54 -20.13 1.40
C GLN A 15 4.54 -21.26 1.63
N TRP A 16 3.69 -21.13 2.67
CA TRP A 16 2.68 -22.12 3.01
C TRP A 16 1.41 -21.86 2.20
N LYS A 17 1.29 -22.54 1.07
CA LYS A 17 0.10 -22.50 0.22
C LYS A 17 -0.96 -23.45 0.77
N LEU A 18 -2.18 -22.97 0.97
CA LEU A 18 -3.29 -23.81 1.37
C LEU A 18 -3.66 -24.80 0.24
N ALA A 19 -4.04 -26.02 0.57
CA ALA A 19 -4.55 -26.98 -0.42
C ALA A 19 -6.08 -26.90 -0.46
N VAL A 20 -6.64 -26.65 -1.65
CA VAL A 20 -8.10 -26.66 -1.86
C VAL A 20 -8.53 -28.08 -2.23
N GLU A 21 -9.45 -28.64 -1.46
CA GLU A 21 -9.95 -30.00 -1.62
C GLU A 21 -11.48 -30.04 -1.73
N SER A 22 -11.99 -31.16 -2.26
CA SER A 22 -13.42 -31.45 -2.21
C SER A 22 -13.92 -31.52 -0.76
N PRO A 23 -15.18 -31.11 -0.50
CA PRO A 23 -15.75 -31.12 0.83
C PRO A 23 -15.80 -32.54 1.41
N SER A 24 -15.74 -32.64 2.74
CA SER A 24 -15.93 -33.91 3.43
C SER A 24 -17.42 -34.25 3.48
N PHE A 25 -17.78 -35.48 3.10
CA PHE A 25 -19.17 -35.98 3.14
C PHE A 25 -19.76 -36.09 4.56
N THR A 26 -18.95 -35.89 5.62
CA THR A 26 -19.39 -35.92 7.02
C THR A 26 -20.48 -34.91 7.35
N TYR A 27 -20.64 -33.86 6.55
CA TYR A 27 -21.65 -32.82 6.74
C TYR A 27 -22.98 -33.08 6.01
N ALA A 28 -23.02 -33.99 5.03
CA ALA A 28 -24.23 -34.28 4.26
C ALA A 28 -25.39 -34.85 5.11
N ALA A 29 -25.09 -35.31 6.34
CA ALA A 29 -26.05 -35.85 7.29
C ALA A 29 -26.71 -34.79 8.22
N ARG A 30 -26.34 -33.49 8.12
CA ARG A 30 -26.90 -32.43 8.98
C ARG A 30 -27.87 -31.55 8.18
N SER A 31 -29.16 -31.66 8.45
CA SER A 31 -30.27 -31.00 7.75
C SER A 31 -30.36 -29.47 7.92
N THR A 32 -29.46 -28.84 8.69
CA THR A 32 -29.45 -27.40 8.99
C THR A 32 -28.16 -26.67 8.64
N SER A 33 -27.17 -27.36 8.06
CA SER A 33 -25.95 -26.70 7.58
C SER A 33 -26.15 -26.17 6.17
N LYS A 34 -25.70 -24.92 5.92
CA LYS A 34 -25.53 -24.38 4.56
C LYS A 34 -24.76 -25.39 3.68
N ASP A 35 -24.92 -25.30 2.37
CA ASP A 35 -24.17 -26.16 1.47
C ASP A 35 -22.67 -25.87 1.57
N ILE A 36 -21.84 -26.91 1.57
CA ILE A 36 -20.39 -26.77 1.58
C ILE A 36 -19.91 -26.65 0.14
N LEU A 37 -19.22 -25.56 -0.19
CA LEU A 37 -18.65 -25.37 -1.51
C LEU A 37 -17.38 -26.22 -1.69
N PHE A 38 -16.42 -26.04 -0.77
CA PHE A 38 -15.15 -26.76 -0.78
C PHE A 38 -14.49 -26.75 0.60
N ALA A 39 -13.42 -27.50 0.74
CA ALA A 39 -12.60 -27.52 1.94
C ALA A 39 -11.19 -27.02 1.66
N VAL A 40 -10.54 -26.53 2.71
CA VAL A 40 -9.18 -26.03 2.67
C VAL A 40 -8.38 -26.70 3.76
N ASP A 41 -7.30 -27.34 3.37
CA ASP A 41 -6.41 -28.02 4.30
C ASP A 41 -5.36 -27.04 4.82
N ILE A 42 -5.44 -26.76 6.12
CA ILE A 42 -4.57 -25.80 6.81
C ILE A 42 -3.53 -26.56 7.64
N PRO A 43 -2.23 -26.44 7.35
CA PRO A 43 -1.20 -27.09 8.13
C PRO A 43 -1.19 -26.66 9.60
N PHE A 44 -0.95 -27.60 10.52
CA PHE A 44 -0.84 -27.34 11.95
C PHE A 44 0.25 -26.32 12.31
N PRO A 45 1.46 -26.37 11.69
CA PRO A 45 2.47 -25.32 11.88
C PRO A 45 1.96 -23.93 11.53
N LEU A 46 1.15 -23.81 10.47
CA LEU A 46 0.60 -22.54 10.00
C LEU A 46 -0.44 -21.98 10.99
N LEU A 47 -1.38 -22.80 11.43
CA LEU A 47 -2.37 -22.44 12.47
C LEU A 47 -1.69 -21.99 13.78
N ARG A 48 -0.60 -22.67 14.16
CA ARG A 48 0.20 -22.29 15.31
C ARG A 48 0.90 -20.95 15.11
N ALA A 49 1.46 -20.70 13.91
CA ALA A 49 2.08 -19.43 13.58
C ALA A 49 1.07 -18.28 13.63
N TRP A 50 -0.14 -18.47 13.09
CA TRP A 50 -1.22 -17.48 13.19
C TRP A 50 -1.59 -17.17 14.63
N TYR A 51 -1.73 -18.19 15.49
CA TYR A 51 -1.99 -17.96 16.92
C TYR A 51 -0.89 -17.12 17.58
N ASN A 52 0.38 -17.40 17.30
CA ASN A 52 1.51 -16.64 17.86
C ASN A 52 1.51 -15.19 17.39
N LEU A 53 1.16 -14.93 16.14
CA LEU A 53 1.09 -13.59 15.56
C LEU A 53 -0.07 -12.78 16.14
N VAL A 54 -1.27 -13.35 16.16
CA VAL A 54 -2.49 -12.62 16.54
C VAL A 54 -2.58 -12.46 18.06
N VAL A 55 -2.34 -13.53 18.83
CA VAL A 55 -2.59 -13.54 20.28
C VAL A 55 -1.35 -13.17 21.07
N LEU A 56 -0.21 -13.78 20.75
CA LEU A 56 1.01 -13.56 21.52
C LEU A 56 1.77 -12.31 21.08
N LYS A 57 1.36 -11.68 19.97
CA LYS A 57 2.06 -10.56 19.32
C LYS A 57 3.57 -10.79 19.23
N LYS A 58 4.00 -12.06 19.15
CA LYS A 58 5.41 -12.40 19.15
C LYS A 58 5.92 -12.12 17.74
N PRO A 59 6.81 -11.13 17.54
CA PRO A 59 7.53 -11.06 16.28
C PRO A 59 8.29 -12.37 16.11
N PHE A 60 8.30 -12.90 14.90
CA PHE A 60 8.96 -14.16 14.61
C PHE A 60 10.44 -14.06 14.98
N GLN A 61 10.94 -15.00 15.77
CA GLN A 61 12.38 -15.23 15.87
C GLN A 61 12.82 -15.90 14.58
N THR A 62 13.31 -15.11 13.63
CA THR A 62 14.15 -15.64 12.56
C THR A 62 15.45 -16.13 13.20
N SER A 63 15.88 -17.34 12.84
CA SER A 63 17.23 -17.83 13.15
C SER A 63 18.30 -17.14 12.28
N CYS A 64 18.05 -15.91 11.82
CA CYS A 64 19.04 -15.10 11.13
C CYS A 64 19.78 -14.29 12.18
N THR A 65 21.08 -14.58 12.30
CA THR A 65 22.06 -13.81 13.05
C THR A 65 22.23 -12.43 12.43
N CYS A 66 21.30 -11.52 12.69
CA CYS A 66 21.50 -10.09 12.47
C CYS A 66 20.98 -9.36 13.71
N ASP A 67 21.88 -8.94 14.58
CA ASP A 67 21.57 -8.14 15.77
C ASP A 67 20.76 -6.88 15.38
N PRO A 68 19.55 -6.70 15.91
CA PRO A 68 18.70 -5.54 15.57
C PRO A 68 19.21 -4.22 16.18
N LYS A 69 20.35 -4.21 16.87
CA LYS A 69 20.94 -2.99 17.46
C LYS A 69 21.79 -2.16 16.50
N LYS A 70 22.06 -2.64 15.27
CA LYS A 70 22.94 -1.93 14.32
C LYS A 70 22.24 -1.12 13.22
N ILE A 71 20.91 -1.17 13.12
CA ILE A 71 20.18 -0.37 12.15
C ILE A 71 19.16 0.44 12.93
N GLY A 72 19.46 1.73 13.13
CA GLY A 72 18.63 2.70 13.85
C GLY A 72 17.34 3.03 13.10
N ILE A 73 16.51 2.02 12.88
CA ILE A 73 15.14 2.20 12.41
C ILE A 73 14.29 2.11 13.66
N ASN A 74 13.83 3.27 14.14
CA ASN A 74 12.71 3.35 15.07
C ASN A 74 11.49 2.75 14.36
N LEU A 75 11.30 1.44 14.50
CA LEU A 75 10.13 0.76 13.99
C LEU A 75 8.93 1.26 14.82
N PRO A 76 7.93 1.93 14.23
CA PRO A 76 6.80 2.43 14.98
C PRO A 76 6.12 1.28 15.73
N SER A 77 5.88 1.46 17.02
CA SER A 77 5.37 0.44 17.95
C SER A 77 3.93 -0.03 17.66
N ASN A 78 3.30 0.51 16.61
CA ASN A 78 2.00 0.08 16.11
C ASN A 78 2.18 -1.03 15.07
N SER A 79 2.53 -2.23 15.53
CA SER A 79 2.42 -3.43 14.69
C SER A 79 0.96 -3.57 14.21
N PRO A 80 0.70 -3.79 12.91
CA PRO A 80 -0.64 -4.04 12.41
C PRO A 80 -1.21 -5.28 13.11
N GLN A 81 -2.36 -5.12 13.77
CA GLN A 81 -3.07 -6.24 14.39
C GLN A 81 -3.69 -7.07 13.27
N PHE A 82 -3.01 -8.14 12.87
CA PHE A 82 -3.55 -9.06 11.87
C PHE A 82 -4.75 -9.82 12.43
N THR A 83 -5.78 -9.95 11.61
CA THR A 83 -6.95 -10.80 11.89
C THR A 83 -6.71 -12.20 11.31
N TYR A 84 -7.32 -13.26 11.86
CA TYR A 84 -7.14 -14.62 11.30
C TYR A 84 -7.65 -14.73 9.86
N ILE A 85 -8.67 -13.94 9.51
CA ILE A 85 -9.16 -13.87 8.14
C ILE A 85 -8.11 -13.32 7.19
N GLU A 86 -7.45 -12.22 7.55
CA GLU A 86 -6.43 -11.61 6.68
C GLU A 86 -5.31 -12.62 6.44
N LEU A 87 -4.85 -13.29 7.51
CA LEU A 87 -3.84 -14.34 7.42
C LEU A 87 -4.30 -15.52 6.55
N PHE A 88 -5.59 -15.87 6.62
CA PHE A 88 -6.18 -16.91 5.77
C PHE A 88 -6.24 -16.46 4.31
N GLU A 89 -6.75 -15.25 4.02
CA GLU A 89 -6.84 -14.67 2.68
C GLU A 89 -5.46 -14.56 2.00
N PHE A 90 -4.41 -14.20 2.75
CA PHE A 90 -3.03 -14.18 2.24
C PHE A 90 -2.49 -15.57 1.91
N ALA A 91 -2.94 -16.62 2.60
CA ALA A 91 -2.48 -17.99 2.38
C ALA A 91 -3.24 -18.71 1.24
N ILE A 92 -4.29 -18.09 0.66
CA ILE A 92 -5.03 -18.64 -0.48
C ILE A 92 -4.12 -18.65 -1.72
N PRO A 93 -3.85 -19.81 -2.35
CA PRO A 93 -2.99 -19.90 -3.52
C PRO A 93 -3.57 -19.10 -4.69
N GLY A 94 -2.78 -18.17 -5.23
CA GLY A 94 -3.14 -17.40 -6.42
C GLY A 94 -4.44 -16.60 -6.26
N SER A 95 -4.87 -16.33 -5.03
CA SER A 95 -6.15 -15.68 -4.73
C SER A 95 -7.33 -16.36 -5.46
N SER A 96 -7.32 -17.70 -5.48
CA SER A 96 -8.28 -18.52 -6.23
C SER A 96 -9.75 -18.27 -5.86
N PHE A 97 -10.01 -17.75 -4.66
CA PHE A 97 -11.31 -17.25 -4.23
C PHE A 97 -11.14 -16.10 -3.22
N GLY A 98 -12.18 -15.29 -3.05
CA GLY A 98 -12.26 -14.25 -2.02
C GLY A 98 -13.39 -14.53 -1.04
N LEU A 99 -13.21 -14.14 0.22
CA LEU A 99 -14.26 -14.23 1.23
C LEU A 99 -15.20 -13.04 1.13
N THR A 100 -16.46 -13.25 1.51
CA THR A 100 -17.49 -12.20 1.53
C THR A 100 -17.05 -10.97 2.33
N SER A 101 -17.55 -9.80 1.94
CA SER A 101 -17.38 -8.53 2.66
C SER A 101 -18.40 -8.37 3.80
N ASP A 102 -19.38 -9.28 3.92
CA ASP A 102 -20.34 -9.24 5.02
C ASP A 102 -19.66 -9.45 6.37
N GLN A 103 -19.76 -8.45 7.25
CA GLN A 103 -19.06 -8.42 8.53
C GLN A 103 -19.53 -9.52 9.48
N ALA A 104 -20.80 -9.93 9.41
CA ALA A 104 -21.32 -11.01 10.25
C ALA A 104 -20.67 -12.35 9.87
N MET A 105 -20.68 -12.69 8.58
CA MET A 105 -20.01 -13.90 8.08
C MET A 105 -18.49 -13.85 8.27
N ARG A 106 -17.84 -12.69 8.06
CA ARG A 106 -16.41 -12.53 8.38
C ARG A 106 -16.17 -12.78 9.88
N SER A 107 -16.98 -12.25 10.78
CA SER A 107 -16.81 -12.53 12.22
C SER A 107 -16.92 -14.02 12.54
N GLU A 108 -17.85 -14.73 11.91
CA GLU A 108 -18.04 -16.19 12.07
C GLU A 108 -16.81 -16.98 11.60
N ILE A 109 -16.30 -16.68 10.40
CA ILE A 109 -15.10 -17.32 9.83
C ILE A 109 -13.89 -17.04 10.72
N ASN A 110 -13.70 -15.78 11.14
CA ASN A 110 -12.60 -15.38 12.01
C ASN A 110 -12.62 -16.14 13.35
N ASN A 111 -13.79 -16.25 13.97
CA ASN A 111 -13.96 -17.00 15.20
C ASN A 111 -13.67 -18.49 15.02
N SER A 112 -14.08 -19.07 13.90
CA SER A 112 -13.81 -20.48 13.57
C SER A 112 -12.31 -20.74 13.41
N LEU A 113 -11.61 -19.88 12.66
CA LEU A 113 -10.16 -19.94 12.49
C LEU A 113 -9.43 -19.75 13.82
N ARG A 114 -9.87 -18.79 14.66
CA ARG A 114 -9.33 -18.55 16.00
C ARG A 114 -9.44 -19.79 16.89
N LEU A 115 -10.60 -20.44 16.91
CA LEU A 115 -10.81 -21.65 17.72
C LEU A 115 -9.94 -22.81 17.25
N MET A 116 -9.76 -22.98 15.94
CA MET A 116 -8.83 -23.99 15.40
C MET A 116 -7.39 -23.70 15.78
N ALA A 117 -6.94 -22.46 15.58
CA ALA A 117 -5.58 -22.02 15.92
C ALA A 117 -5.27 -22.22 17.41
N ALA A 118 -6.22 -21.85 18.29
CA ALA A 118 -6.09 -22.05 19.74
C ALA A 118 -5.98 -23.53 20.13
N LYS A 119 -6.80 -24.40 19.52
CA LYS A 119 -6.74 -25.86 19.75
C LYS A 119 -5.40 -26.44 19.33
N VAL A 120 -4.94 -26.11 18.11
CA VAL A 120 -3.65 -26.56 17.60
C VAL A 120 -2.51 -26.06 18.50
N TYR A 121 -2.53 -24.78 18.88
CA TYR A 121 -1.52 -24.24 19.79
C TYR A 121 -1.47 -24.99 21.14
N ALA A 122 -2.62 -25.30 21.72
CA ALA A 122 -2.71 -26.08 22.95
C ALA A 122 -2.17 -27.52 22.78
N GLU A 123 -2.43 -28.17 21.65
CA GLU A 123 -1.86 -29.49 21.34
C GLU A 123 -0.33 -29.45 21.26
N TYR A 124 0.23 -28.42 20.62
CA TYR A 124 1.68 -28.20 20.59
C TYR A 124 2.26 -28.01 22.00
N GLY A 125 1.58 -27.25 22.86
CA GLY A 125 2.01 -27.03 24.25
C GLY A 125 2.08 -28.32 25.08
N LYS A 126 1.21 -29.29 24.79
CA LYS A 126 1.16 -30.61 25.47
C LYS A 126 2.13 -31.65 24.87
N SER A 127 2.66 -31.38 23.67
CA SER A 127 3.51 -32.32 22.93
C SER A 127 5.01 -32.00 23.08
N ARG A 128 5.86 -33.04 23.15
CA ARG A 128 7.33 -32.91 23.17
C ARG A 128 7.98 -33.99 22.30
N GLY A 129 9.20 -33.73 21.82
CA GLY A 129 10.00 -34.68 21.03
C GLY A 129 9.27 -35.18 19.78
N ARG A 130 9.30 -36.49 19.56
CA ARG A 130 8.72 -37.16 18.37
C ARG A 130 7.24 -36.85 18.15
N LYS A 131 6.45 -36.73 19.22
CA LYS A 131 5.02 -36.39 19.12
C LYS A 131 4.80 -34.99 18.53
N ARG A 132 5.71 -34.06 18.79
CA ARG A 132 5.64 -32.70 18.24
C ARG A 132 6.00 -32.68 16.75
N GLN A 133 7.02 -33.44 16.33
CA GLN A 133 7.36 -33.62 14.92
C GLN A 133 6.20 -34.22 14.11
N GLN A 134 5.44 -35.14 14.72
CA GLN A 134 4.23 -35.67 14.09
C GLN A 134 3.14 -34.62 13.89
N LEU A 135 3.02 -33.61 14.77
CA LEU A 135 2.09 -32.50 14.56
C LEU A 135 2.50 -31.63 13.39
N ASP A 136 3.79 -31.49 13.11
CA ASP A 136 4.29 -30.67 12.01
C ASP A 136 3.87 -31.19 10.62
N LEU A 137 3.51 -32.48 10.54
CA LEU A 137 3.01 -33.13 9.33
C LEU A 137 1.48 -33.13 9.21
N LYS A 138 0.76 -32.67 10.25
CA LYS A 138 -0.71 -32.70 10.25
C LYS A 138 -1.31 -31.48 9.55
N THR A 139 -2.45 -31.70 8.91
CA THR A 139 -3.34 -30.65 8.39
C THR A 139 -4.69 -30.68 9.13
N LYS A 140 -5.36 -29.53 9.14
CA LYS A 140 -6.73 -29.39 9.63
C LYS A 140 -7.61 -28.93 8.48
N LYS A 141 -8.65 -29.70 8.19
CA LYS A 141 -9.66 -29.37 7.20
C LYS A 141 -10.56 -28.23 7.70
N PHE A 142 -10.66 -27.17 6.93
CA PHE A 142 -11.55 -26.03 7.15
C PHE A 142 -12.58 -25.98 6.01
N HIS A 143 -13.87 -25.91 6.33
CA HIS A 143 -14.93 -25.92 5.33
C HIS A 143 -15.35 -24.50 4.98
N ILE A 144 -15.45 -24.21 3.69
CA ILE A 144 -16.01 -22.96 3.17
C ILE A 144 -17.44 -23.23 2.74
N MET A 145 -18.36 -22.50 3.36
CA MET A 145 -19.80 -22.64 3.16
C MET A 145 -20.29 -21.72 2.05
N ASP A 146 -21.43 -22.03 1.47
CA ASP A 146 -22.11 -21.13 0.55
C ASP A 146 -22.46 -19.79 1.24
N GLY A 147 -22.34 -18.70 0.47
CA GLY A 147 -22.45 -17.32 0.95
C GLY A 147 -21.18 -16.77 1.65
N GLN A 148 -20.21 -17.61 2.02
CA GLN A 148 -18.95 -17.13 2.60
C GLN A 148 -17.94 -16.64 1.56
N THR A 149 -18.19 -16.88 0.27
CA THR A 149 -17.34 -16.46 -0.85
C THR A 149 -17.97 -15.34 -1.67
N ILE A 150 -17.15 -14.48 -2.26
CA ILE A 150 -17.61 -13.48 -3.24
C ILE A 150 -17.95 -14.20 -4.55
N SER A 151 -19.07 -13.82 -5.18
CA SER A 151 -19.41 -14.34 -6.50
C SER A 151 -18.44 -13.84 -7.58
N ILE A 152 -18.04 -14.72 -8.49
CA ILE A 152 -17.12 -14.37 -9.59
C ILE A 152 -17.71 -13.26 -10.47
N THR A 153 -19.02 -13.26 -10.66
CA THR A 153 -19.73 -12.23 -11.43
C THR A 153 -19.59 -10.85 -10.80
N LYS A 154 -19.82 -10.75 -9.49
CA LYS A 154 -19.63 -9.50 -8.74
C LYS A 154 -18.17 -9.04 -8.80
N LEU A 155 -17.23 -9.96 -8.59
CA LEU A 155 -15.80 -9.64 -8.64
C LEU A 155 -15.36 -9.12 -10.03
N LYS A 156 -15.92 -9.66 -11.11
CA LYS A 156 -15.66 -9.16 -12.48
C LYS A 156 -16.25 -7.77 -12.69
N GLN A 157 -17.45 -7.50 -12.17
CA GLN A 157 -18.08 -6.19 -12.24
C GLN A 157 -17.29 -5.15 -11.45
N ASP A 158 -16.91 -5.47 -10.21
CA ASP A 158 -16.10 -4.59 -9.35
C ASP A 158 -14.75 -4.30 -10.02
N LYS A 159 -14.10 -5.30 -10.61
CA LYS A 159 -12.86 -5.12 -11.37
C LYS A 159 -13.06 -4.18 -12.56
N ALA A 160 -14.12 -4.38 -13.35
CA ALA A 160 -14.40 -3.52 -14.50
C ALA A 160 -14.63 -2.07 -14.08
N PHE A 161 -15.44 -1.87 -13.03
CA PHE A 161 -15.70 -0.56 -12.45
C PHE A 161 -14.42 0.16 -12.01
N VAL A 162 -13.54 -0.53 -11.25
CA VAL A 162 -12.26 0.05 -10.80
C VAL A 162 -11.34 0.36 -11.98
N CYS A 163 -11.30 -0.49 -13.01
CA CYS A 163 -10.53 -0.21 -14.22
C CYS A 163 -11.02 1.05 -14.94
N ASP A 164 -12.33 1.23 -15.05
CA ASP A 164 -12.92 2.41 -15.68
C ASP A 164 -12.66 3.69 -14.86
N GLU A 165 -12.80 3.62 -13.52
CA GLU A 165 -12.45 4.75 -12.65
C GLU A 165 -10.97 5.11 -12.76
N LEU A 166 -10.07 4.13 -12.77
CA LEU A 166 -8.64 4.36 -12.95
C LEU A 166 -8.33 4.98 -14.31
N ALA A 167 -9.02 4.58 -15.37
CA ALA A 167 -8.85 5.18 -16.70
C ALA A 167 -9.25 6.66 -16.69
N LYS A 168 -10.41 6.99 -16.11
CA LYS A 168 -10.88 8.38 -15.96
C LYS A 168 -9.93 9.23 -15.12
N TRP A 169 -9.43 8.67 -14.01
CA TRP A 169 -8.45 9.35 -13.16
C TRP A 169 -7.14 9.64 -13.90
N LYS A 170 -6.64 8.69 -14.70
CA LYS A 170 -5.44 8.89 -15.52
C LYS A 170 -5.66 9.97 -16.57
N GLU A 171 -6.80 9.95 -17.25
CA GLU A 171 -7.15 10.96 -18.26
C GLU A 171 -7.22 12.36 -17.65
N SER A 172 -7.88 12.49 -16.50
CA SER A 172 -7.94 13.76 -15.76
C SER A 172 -6.55 14.28 -15.36
N ASN A 173 -5.68 13.40 -14.86
CA ASN A 173 -4.32 13.80 -14.48
C ASN A 173 -3.46 14.20 -15.69
N ILE A 174 -3.62 13.53 -16.84
CA ILE A 174 -2.93 13.92 -18.07
C ILE A 174 -3.36 15.33 -18.49
N ASN A 175 -4.66 15.64 -18.40
CA ASN A 175 -5.16 16.97 -18.70
C ASN A 175 -4.56 18.03 -17.77
N LEU A 176 -4.43 17.73 -16.47
CA LEU A 176 -3.79 18.63 -15.50
C LEU A 176 -2.32 18.86 -15.81
N GLU A 177 -1.55 17.82 -16.16
CA GLU A 177 -0.14 17.99 -16.55
C GLU A 177 0.02 18.88 -17.79
N VAL A 178 -0.90 18.76 -18.75
CA VAL A 178 -0.93 19.60 -19.96
C VAL A 178 -1.26 21.06 -19.59
N GLU A 179 -2.25 21.28 -18.74
CA GLU A 179 -2.67 22.61 -18.31
C GLU A 179 -1.56 23.32 -17.52
N ILE A 180 -0.87 22.59 -16.62
CA ILE A 180 0.29 23.09 -15.89
C ILE A 180 1.39 23.54 -16.87
N LYS A 181 1.75 22.71 -17.86
CA LYS A 181 2.77 23.07 -18.86
C LYS A 181 2.37 24.31 -19.65
N LYS A 182 1.09 24.43 -20.03
CA LYS A 182 0.56 25.59 -20.75
C LYS A 182 0.69 26.87 -19.90
N LEU A 183 0.27 26.82 -18.64
CA LEU A 183 0.39 27.95 -17.71
C LEU A 183 1.83 28.38 -17.48
N TYR A 184 2.76 27.43 -17.34
CA TYR A 184 4.18 27.74 -17.21
C TYR A 184 4.72 28.46 -18.46
N HIS A 185 4.34 28.00 -19.65
CA HIS A 185 4.74 28.63 -20.90
C HIS A 185 4.17 30.05 -21.04
N GLU A 186 2.89 30.24 -20.73
CA GLU A 186 2.25 31.56 -20.72
C GLU A 186 2.94 32.51 -19.73
N MET A 187 3.31 32.02 -18.55
CA MET A 187 4.04 32.81 -17.55
C MET A 187 5.46 33.18 -18.03
N GLU A 188 6.17 32.26 -18.66
CA GLU A 188 7.51 32.51 -19.22
C GLU A 188 7.47 33.59 -20.31
N MET A 189 6.48 33.52 -21.22
CA MET A 189 6.26 34.53 -22.25
C MET A 189 5.97 35.91 -21.64
N ALA A 190 5.11 35.97 -20.61
CA ALA A 190 4.79 37.23 -19.93
C ALA A 190 5.99 37.84 -19.18
N ILE A 191 6.90 37.01 -18.66
CA ILE A 191 8.15 37.48 -18.04
C ILE A 191 9.09 38.05 -19.11
N GLN A 192 9.23 37.37 -20.25
CA GLN A 192 10.05 37.85 -21.37
C GLN A 192 9.56 39.20 -21.88
N GLU A 193 8.26 39.34 -22.15
CA GLU A 193 7.67 40.61 -22.61
C GLU A 193 7.91 41.75 -21.60
N LYS A 194 7.77 41.47 -20.30
CA LYS A 194 8.08 42.46 -19.26
C LYS A 194 9.56 42.85 -19.24
N ASN A 195 10.47 41.90 -19.43
CA ASN A 195 11.91 42.19 -19.47
C ASN A 195 12.27 43.06 -20.68
N GLU A 196 11.71 42.78 -21.85
CA GLU A 196 11.89 43.61 -23.05
C GLU A 196 11.42 45.06 -22.82
N VAL A 197 10.27 45.25 -22.15
CA VAL A 197 9.77 46.57 -21.78
C VAL A 197 10.72 47.27 -20.80
N ILE A 198 11.23 46.54 -19.80
CA ILE A 198 12.20 47.08 -18.83
C ILE A 198 13.48 47.53 -19.53
N GLU A 199 14.05 46.72 -20.42
CA GLU A 199 15.26 47.05 -21.16
C GLU A 199 15.05 48.30 -22.02
N ASN A 200 13.92 48.40 -22.72
CA ASN A 200 13.57 49.58 -23.51
C ASN A 200 13.44 50.84 -22.65
N LEU A 201 12.78 50.74 -21.48
CA LEU A 201 12.65 51.86 -20.55
C LEU A 201 14.00 52.26 -19.92
N GLN A 202 14.86 51.30 -19.60
CA GLN A 202 16.22 51.57 -19.10
C GLN A 202 17.04 52.33 -20.14
N SER A 203 17.01 51.88 -21.40
CA SER A 203 17.69 52.57 -22.50
C SER A 203 17.21 54.02 -22.68
N LYS A 204 15.89 54.26 -22.68
CA LYS A 204 15.33 55.62 -22.75
C LYS A 204 15.72 56.48 -21.55
N ASN A 205 15.74 55.91 -20.35
CA ASN A 205 16.18 56.65 -19.16
C ASN A 205 17.65 57.05 -19.25
N GLU A 206 18.53 56.18 -19.77
CA GLU A 206 19.93 56.53 -20.00
C GLU A 206 20.09 57.67 -21.01
N GLU A 207 19.31 57.68 -22.08
CA GLU A 207 19.30 58.77 -23.06
C GLU A 207 18.85 60.10 -22.43
N LEU A 208 17.79 60.07 -21.62
CA LEU A 208 17.31 61.24 -20.89
C LEU A 208 18.35 61.76 -19.90
N LEU A 209 19.02 60.88 -19.15
CA LEU A 209 20.08 61.26 -18.24
C LEU A 209 21.25 61.93 -18.98
N LYS A 210 21.67 61.38 -20.12
CA LYS A 210 22.70 62.01 -20.98
C LYS A 210 22.26 63.38 -21.46
N TYR A 211 20.99 63.55 -21.81
CA TYR A 211 20.45 64.83 -22.25
C TYR A 211 20.42 65.87 -21.12
N ILE A 212 20.00 65.47 -19.92
CA ILE A 212 20.03 66.33 -18.72
C ILE A 212 21.47 66.77 -18.42
N ASP A 213 22.43 65.84 -18.44
CA ASP A 213 23.85 66.16 -18.23
C ASP A 213 24.38 67.19 -19.24
N LEU A 214 23.95 67.11 -20.50
CA LEU A 214 24.33 68.08 -21.54
C LEU A 214 23.73 69.45 -21.27
N LEU A 215 22.45 69.50 -20.87
CA LEU A 215 21.79 70.74 -20.50
C LEU A 215 22.46 71.40 -19.30
N GLU A 216 22.73 70.66 -18.22
CA GLU A 216 23.41 71.20 -17.05
C GLU A 216 24.82 71.74 -17.36
N LYS A 217 25.57 71.06 -18.24
CA LYS A 217 26.89 71.55 -18.70
C LYS A 217 26.77 72.84 -19.51
N SER A 218 25.73 72.95 -20.34
CA SER A 218 25.48 74.16 -21.13
C SER A 218 25.05 75.35 -20.24
N GLU A 219 24.24 75.09 -19.21
CA GLU A 219 23.79 76.10 -18.25
C GLU A 219 24.93 76.58 -17.35
N LYS A 220 25.80 75.67 -16.89
CA LYS A 220 27.05 76.01 -16.17
C LYS A 220 28.02 76.85 -17.02
N MET A 221 28.02 76.69 -18.34
CA MET A 221 28.82 77.53 -19.25
C MET A 221 28.19 78.92 -19.51
N GLN A 222 26.86 79.07 -19.39
CA GLN A 222 26.19 80.38 -19.50
C GLN A 222 26.35 81.26 -18.26
N HIS A 223 26.60 80.68 -17.09
CA HIS A 223 26.78 81.42 -15.83
C HIS A 223 28.22 81.79 -15.47
N GLN A 224 29.22 81.48 -16.32
CA GLN A 224 30.58 82.03 -16.18
C GLN A 224 30.64 83.46 -16.72
N GLY A 225 29.97 84.39 -16.04
CA GLY A 225 30.26 85.81 -16.16
C GLY A 225 31.62 86.08 -15.52
N LYS A 226 32.47 86.89 -16.19
CA LYS A 226 33.73 87.37 -15.62
C LYS A 226 33.47 88.11 -14.31
N ASP A 227 34.03 87.62 -13.21
CA ASP A 227 34.25 88.46 -12.04
C ASP A 227 35.24 89.59 -12.44
N ILE A 228 34.84 90.82 -12.08
CA ILE A 228 35.55 92.09 -12.36
C ILE A 228 36.75 92.24 -11.43
#